data_AF-A0A9P8EY80-F1
#
_entry.id   AF-A0A9P8EY80-F1
#
_cell.length_a   1.000
_cell.length_b   1.000
_cell.length_c   1.000
_cell.angle_alpha   90.00
_cell.angle_beta   90.00
_cell.angle_gamma   90.00
#
_symmetry.space_group_name_H-M   'P 1'
#
loop_
_entity.id
_entity.type
_entity.pdbx_description
1 polymer ?
#
loop_
_entity_poly.entity_id
_entity_poly.type
_entity_poly.pdbx_seq_one_letter_code
_entity_poly.pdbx_strand_id
1 'polypeptide(L)'
;MKLLLWTLISAVSIRFVVQSSFLRLADEEREGIDAIEVLKRYVDEIDPAVHTINVDATGALVSTSSDPEQDCQQAIFYPSLLDATSLQDCRMIEMAKLTELDQIMPGVDLVSYEDDDGITKKVVFKYSPIMQYRERRWREIVMLRGLPAHPNIVPFDRIVVDDTTSQHILGFTLPYLPAPSLDKDHTQIFRLERFLQLISLVDYLNLELRIANQDIAPRNLICLEQAPAGSQFKMIDFEYATVMGLPWHVEEFNDVKGVIFTLYEIITLDNSYRKVHPSEQDSDVVMNLEHWPCRRQLDTEVETFRVHLKKWVRSRQTTTLCPTTPPPFPEMPKPRPVTYEDYATGKPVQMIMPQMPRVDAQKYGNYVVSWQRLLNTRASAT
;
A
#
# COMPACT_ATOMS: atom_id res chain seq x y z
N MET A 1 5.57 11.27 29.95
CA MET A 1 5.37 12.04 28.70
C MET A 1 6.21 11.32 27.65
N LYS A 2 5.72 10.30 26.91
CA LYS A 2 4.70 10.39 25.84
C LYS A 2 5.01 11.57 24.92
N LEU A 3 5.64 11.32 23.77
CA LEU A 3 5.08 11.55 22.43
C LEU A 3 6.15 11.41 21.32
N LEU A 4 5.74 10.70 20.27
CA LEU A 4 6.07 10.86 18.85
C LEU A 4 7.54 10.96 18.40
N LEU A 5 7.98 9.90 17.71
CA LEU A 5 8.66 10.05 16.43
C LEU A 5 7.88 9.26 15.38
N TRP A 6 6.91 9.94 14.76
CA TRP A 6 6.35 9.54 13.47
C TRP A 6 7.17 10.29 12.43
N THR A 7 7.88 9.59 11.57
CA THR A 7 8.54 10.22 10.42
C THR A 7 8.26 9.44 9.15
N LEU A 8 7.60 10.17 8.25
CA LEU A 8 7.31 9.95 6.85
C LEU A 8 8.21 8.94 6.12
N ILE A 9 7.58 7.91 5.56
CA ILE A 9 8.04 7.27 4.33
C ILE A 9 6.82 7.13 3.42
N SER A 10 6.49 8.19 2.69
CA SER A 10 5.63 8.11 1.50
C SER A 10 5.69 9.42 0.70
N ALA A 11 6.86 9.71 0.12
CA ALA A 11 7.01 10.69 -0.96
C ALA A 11 8.30 10.44 -1.74
N VAL A 12 8.64 9.18 -2.01
CA VAL A 12 9.69 8.86 -2.98
C VAL A 12 9.22 7.63 -3.74
N SER A 13 9.14 7.71 -5.06
CA SER A 13 9.12 6.53 -5.91
C SER A 13 10.42 5.78 -5.65
N ILE A 14 10.40 4.86 -4.69
CA ILE A 14 11.48 3.91 -4.52
C ILE A 14 10.96 2.56 -4.93
N ARG A 15 11.42 2.13 -6.10
CA ARG A 15 11.46 0.71 -6.42
C ARG A 15 12.43 0.08 -5.42
N PHE A 16 11.88 -0.55 -4.40
CA PHE A 16 12.61 -1.52 -3.60
C PHE A 16 12.04 -2.89 -3.92
N VAL A 17 12.77 -3.64 -4.75
CA VAL A 17 12.81 -5.09 -4.60
C VAL A 17 13.92 -5.30 -3.58
N VAL A 18 13.56 -5.38 -2.31
CA VAL A 18 14.46 -5.83 -1.26
C VAL A 18 13.81 -7.07 -0.69
N GLN A 19 14.35 -8.22 -1.08
CA GLN A 19 13.91 -9.53 -0.62
C GLN A 19 14.20 -9.74 0.88
N SER A 20 14.98 -8.85 1.50
CA SER A 20 15.34 -8.89 2.92
C SER A 20 15.16 -7.54 3.65
N SER A 21 13.92 -7.11 3.88
CA SER A 21 13.61 -6.06 4.87
C SER A 21 13.89 -6.47 6.33
N PHE A 22 14.72 -7.50 6.55
CA PHE A 22 14.82 -8.27 7.79
C PHE A 22 16.26 -8.42 8.30
N LEU A 23 17.23 -7.78 7.64
CA LEU A 23 18.65 -7.87 8.01
C LEU A 23 19.03 -6.74 8.95
N ARG A 24 19.60 -7.11 10.11
CA ARG A 24 20.22 -6.17 11.04
C ARG A 24 21.67 -5.91 10.61
N LEU A 25 22.05 -4.64 10.53
CA LEU A 25 23.45 -4.22 10.50
C LEU A 25 23.88 -3.98 11.95
N ALA A 26 24.78 -4.81 12.45
CA ALA A 26 25.33 -4.66 13.78
C ALA A 26 26.55 -3.75 13.72
N ASP A 27 26.32 -2.43 13.68
CA ASP A 27 27.34 -1.48 14.08
C ASP A 27 26.67 -0.33 14.82
N GLU A 28 27.17 -0.05 16.03
CA GLU A 28 26.72 1.07 16.85
C GLU A 28 27.04 2.37 16.11
N GLU A 29 26.04 3.25 16.00
CA GLU A 29 26.08 4.60 15.42
C GLU A 29 27.50 5.12 15.08
N ARG A 30 27.91 4.95 13.82
CA ARG A 30 29.01 5.72 13.26
C ARG A 30 28.52 6.51 12.06
N GLU A 31 28.54 7.83 12.22
CA GLU A 31 28.39 8.79 11.13
C GLU A 31 29.42 8.47 10.03
N GLY A 32 28.96 8.08 8.85
CA GLY A 32 29.84 7.99 7.68
C GLY A 32 29.42 7.02 6.57
N ILE A 33 28.61 5.99 6.88
CA ILE A 33 28.16 5.01 5.87
C ILE A 33 26.66 4.77 6.00
N ASP A 34 25.93 4.98 4.90
CA ASP A 34 24.50 4.65 4.83
C ASP A 34 24.31 3.13 4.88
N ALA A 35 23.77 2.66 6.00
CA ALA A 35 23.45 1.25 6.25
C ALA A 35 22.63 0.63 5.10
N ILE A 36 21.75 1.40 4.47
CA ILE A 36 20.94 0.93 3.34
C ILE A 36 21.82 0.68 2.12
N GLU A 37 22.78 1.57 1.84
CA GLU A 37 23.70 1.40 0.72
C GLU A 37 24.64 0.22 0.90
N VAL A 38 25.03 -0.09 2.14
CA VAL A 38 25.80 -1.31 2.44
C VAL A 38 24.94 -2.55 2.23
N LEU A 39 23.72 -2.56 2.75
CA LEU A 39 22.81 -3.70 2.62
C LEU A 39 22.51 -4.03 1.14
N LYS A 40 22.29 -2.99 0.32
CA LYS A 40 22.09 -3.13 -1.12
C LYS A 40 23.22 -3.86 -1.85
N ARG A 41 24.46 -3.79 -1.35
CA ARG A 41 25.61 -4.46 -1.99
C ARG A 41 25.54 -5.99 -1.84
N TYR A 42 24.93 -6.48 -0.79
CA TYR A 42 25.01 -7.89 -0.41
C TYR A 42 23.67 -8.62 -0.42
N VAL A 43 22.54 -7.89 -0.49
CA VAL A 43 21.20 -8.48 -0.33
C VAL A 43 20.91 -9.63 -1.31
N ASP A 44 21.44 -9.57 -2.53
CA ASP A 44 21.23 -10.61 -3.55
C ASP A 44 22.18 -11.81 -3.39
N GLU A 45 23.23 -11.68 -2.57
CA GLU A 45 24.29 -12.68 -2.37
C GLU A 45 24.18 -13.41 -1.02
N ILE A 46 23.39 -12.88 -0.08
CA ILE A 46 23.24 -13.41 1.27
C ILE A 46 22.13 -14.48 1.30
N ASP A 47 22.37 -15.57 2.05
CA ASP A 47 21.37 -16.61 2.28
C ASP A 47 20.12 -16.03 2.99
N PRO A 48 18.88 -16.35 2.54
CA PRO A 48 17.65 -15.84 3.15
C PRO A 48 17.47 -16.15 4.65
N ALA A 49 18.20 -17.13 5.18
CA ALA A 49 18.22 -17.47 6.60
C ALA A 49 19.14 -16.58 7.43
N VAL A 50 19.96 -15.71 6.82
CA VAL A 50 20.78 -14.75 7.54
C VAL A 50 19.88 -13.65 8.14
N HIS A 51 20.13 -13.35 9.40
CA HIS A 51 19.43 -12.34 10.18
C HIS A 51 20.28 -11.10 10.45
N THR A 52 21.60 -11.27 10.55
CA THR A 52 22.54 -10.17 10.81
C THR A 52 23.73 -10.24 9.87
N ILE A 53 24.16 -9.08 9.38
CA ILE A 53 25.46 -8.93 8.70
C ILE A 53 26.34 -7.97 9.50
N ASN A 54 27.61 -8.35 9.63
CA ASN A 54 28.66 -7.53 10.22
C ASN A 54 29.53 -7.02 9.08
N VAL A 55 29.77 -5.71 9.08
CA VAL A 55 30.59 -5.06 8.06
C VAL A 55 31.71 -4.27 8.73
N ASP A 56 32.80 -4.05 8.03
CA ASP A 56 33.88 -3.20 8.52
C ASP A 56 33.58 -1.70 8.28
N ALA A 57 34.54 -0.85 8.67
CA ALA A 57 34.44 0.60 8.53
C ALA A 57 34.36 1.11 7.08
N THR A 58 34.50 0.25 6.07
CA THR A 58 34.31 0.57 4.64
C THR A 58 33.00 0.04 4.08
N GLY A 59 32.23 -0.68 4.91
CA GLY A 59 31.05 -1.42 4.49
C GLY A 59 31.40 -2.73 3.76
N ALA A 60 32.61 -3.27 3.95
CA ALA A 60 32.97 -4.59 3.46
C ALA A 60 32.39 -5.68 4.38
N LEU A 61 31.82 -6.75 3.81
CA LEU A 61 31.24 -7.85 4.60
C LEU A 61 32.33 -8.59 5.38
N VAL A 62 32.19 -8.63 6.71
CA VAL A 62 33.09 -9.33 7.64
C VAL A 62 32.53 -10.70 8.01
N SER A 63 31.24 -10.76 8.36
CA SER A 63 30.58 -12.02 8.70
C SER A 63 29.06 -11.91 8.61
N THR A 64 28.39 -13.06 8.61
CA THR A 64 26.93 -13.20 8.61
C THR A 64 26.50 -14.10 9.77
N SER A 65 25.29 -13.90 10.28
CA SER A 65 24.71 -14.74 11.33
C SER A 65 23.27 -15.10 10.99
N SER A 66 22.95 -16.39 11.14
CA SER A 66 21.60 -16.97 11.04
C SER A 66 21.07 -17.40 12.40
N ASP A 67 21.65 -16.89 13.49
CA ASP A 67 21.19 -17.16 14.85
C ASP A 67 19.75 -16.64 15.03
N PRO A 68 18.76 -17.50 15.34
CA PRO A 68 17.39 -17.07 15.54
C PRO A 68 17.24 -16.01 16.63
N GLU A 69 18.09 -16.00 17.67
CA GLU A 69 18.04 -14.96 18.71
C GLU A 69 18.40 -13.56 18.18
N GLN A 70 19.02 -13.50 16.99
CA GLN A 70 19.36 -12.26 16.30
C GLN A 70 18.31 -11.87 15.25
N ASP A 71 17.23 -12.64 15.10
CA ASP A 71 16.09 -12.27 14.25
C ASP A 71 15.35 -11.08 14.87
N CYS A 72 15.51 -9.91 14.26
CA CYS A 72 14.86 -8.68 14.69
C CYS A 72 13.39 -8.58 14.25
N GLN A 73 12.84 -9.59 13.57
CA GLN A 73 11.44 -9.56 13.15
C GLN A 73 10.48 -9.60 14.33
N GLN A 74 9.45 -8.76 14.26
CA GLN A 74 8.33 -8.79 15.19
C GLN A 74 7.26 -9.75 14.67
N ALA A 75 6.62 -10.47 15.60
CA ALA A 75 5.54 -11.41 15.29
C ALA A 75 4.27 -10.66 14.89
N ILE A 76 3.82 -10.75 13.64
CA ILE A 76 2.71 -9.91 13.15
C ILE A 76 1.36 -10.40 13.71
N PHE A 77 0.57 -9.46 14.22
CA PHE A 77 -0.80 -9.74 14.63
C PHE A 77 -1.74 -9.69 13.42
N TYR A 78 -2.38 -10.82 13.13
CA TYR A 78 -3.46 -10.95 12.15
C TYR A 78 -4.80 -11.11 12.86
N PRO A 79 -5.75 -10.16 12.67
CA PRO A 79 -7.09 -10.28 13.23
C PRO A 79 -7.78 -11.58 12.81
N SER A 80 -8.51 -12.19 13.75
CA SER A 80 -9.39 -13.31 13.42
C SER A 80 -10.68 -12.80 12.80
N LEU A 81 -11.24 -13.54 11.85
CA LEU A 81 -12.59 -13.31 11.29
C LEU A 81 -13.68 -13.30 12.35
N LEU A 82 -13.50 -14.03 13.45
CA LEU A 82 -14.44 -14.03 14.57
C LEU A 82 -14.55 -12.66 15.24
N ASP A 83 -13.41 -11.96 15.35
CA ASP A 83 -13.33 -10.63 15.95
C ASP A 83 -13.61 -9.52 14.91
N ALA A 84 -13.65 -9.88 13.61
CA ALA A 84 -13.85 -9.00 12.46
C ALA A 84 -15.26 -9.10 11.86
N THR A 85 -16.30 -8.77 12.65
CA THR A 85 -17.71 -8.95 12.25
C THR A 85 -18.08 -8.32 10.90
N SER A 86 -17.46 -7.20 10.55
CA SER A 86 -17.68 -6.50 9.26
C SER A 86 -17.19 -7.27 8.02
N LEU A 87 -16.39 -8.33 8.20
CA LEU A 87 -15.78 -9.11 7.11
C LEU A 87 -16.27 -10.57 7.07
N GLN A 88 -17.16 -10.99 7.96
CA GLN A 88 -17.60 -12.39 8.08
C GLN A 88 -18.41 -12.89 6.88
N ASP A 89 -19.02 -11.99 6.12
CA ASP A 89 -19.80 -12.32 4.91
C ASP A 89 -18.96 -12.23 3.63
N CYS A 90 -17.66 -11.92 3.75
CA CYS A 90 -16.77 -11.85 2.60
C CYS A 90 -16.48 -13.25 2.05
N ARG A 91 -16.27 -13.32 0.74
CA ARG A 91 -15.68 -14.51 0.12
C ARG A 91 -14.26 -14.67 0.63
N MET A 92 -13.88 -15.91 0.93
CA MET A 92 -12.57 -16.25 1.47
C MET A 92 -11.81 -17.15 0.51
N ILE A 93 -10.49 -17.16 0.67
CA ILE A 93 -9.58 -18.12 0.06
C ILE A 93 -8.42 -18.38 1.01
N GLU A 94 -8.02 -19.65 1.12
CA GLU A 94 -6.83 -20.06 1.88
C GLU A 94 -5.57 -19.71 1.09
N MET A 95 -4.53 -19.29 1.79
CA MET A 95 -3.25 -18.89 1.19
C MET A 95 -2.65 -19.98 0.30
N ALA A 96 -2.74 -21.25 0.69
CA ALA A 96 -2.24 -22.40 -0.05
C ALA A 96 -2.93 -22.61 -1.42
N LYS A 97 -4.09 -22.00 -1.65
CA LYS A 97 -4.79 -22.04 -2.95
C LYS A 97 -4.32 -20.95 -3.90
N LEU A 98 -3.47 -20.03 -3.45
CA LEU A 98 -2.86 -18.99 -4.27
C LEU A 98 -1.54 -19.51 -4.84
N THR A 99 -1.40 -19.42 -6.16
CA THR A 99 -0.13 -19.66 -6.85
C THR A 99 0.53 -18.32 -7.14
N GLU A 100 1.71 -18.08 -6.60
CA GLU A 100 2.50 -16.87 -6.91
C GLU A 100 2.94 -16.87 -8.37
N LEU A 101 2.65 -15.78 -9.09
CA LEU A 101 3.05 -15.57 -10.48
C LEU A 101 4.19 -14.55 -10.58
N ASP A 102 4.16 -13.50 -9.77
CA ASP A 102 5.19 -12.45 -9.73
C ASP A 102 5.11 -11.65 -8.41
N GLN A 103 6.20 -11.00 -8.03
CA GLN A 103 6.23 -10.05 -6.92
C GLN A 103 6.22 -8.63 -7.47
N ILE A 104 5.13 -7.90 -7.23
CA ILE A 104 5.01 -6.52 -7.72
C ILE A 104 5.81 -5.58 -6.82
N MET A 105 5.68 -5.75 -5.50
CA MET A 105 6.41 -5.01 -4.47
C MET A 105 6.25 -5.71 -3.10
N PRO A 106 7.02 -5.34 -2.06
CA PRO A 106 6.87 -5.94 -0.73
C PRO A 106 5.42 -5.88 -0.23
N GLY A 107 4.84 -7.05 0.08
CA GLY A 107 3.46 -7.16 0.54
C GLY A 107 2.40 -7.02 -0.55
N VAL A 108 2.79 -7.10 -1.83
CA VAL A 108 1.89 -7.09 -2.99
C VAL A 108 2.39 -8.06 -4.05
N ASP A 109 1.65 -9.16 -4.21
CA ASP A 109 1.98 -10.22 -5.16
C ASP A 109 0.95 -10.29 -6.27
N LEU A 110 1.41 -10.64 -7.47
CA LEU A 110 0.55 -11.14 -8.51
C LEU A 110 0.39 -12.64 -8.30
N VAL A 111 -0.85 -13.09 -8.11
CA VAL A 111 -1.15 -14.50 -7.86
C VAL A 111 -2.27 -14.98 -8.79
N SER A 112 -2.43 -16.29 -8.88
CA SER A 112 -3.63 -16.90 -9.46
C SER A 112 -4.26 -17.93 -8.55
N TYR A 113 -5.57 -18.13 -8.70
CA TYR A 113 -6.31 -19.22 -8.07
C TYR A 113 -7.38 -19.74 -9.04
N GLU A 114 -7.87 -20.97 -8.82
CA GLU A 114 -9.03 -21.51 -9.52
C GLU A 114 -10.30 -21.22 -8.71
N ASP A 115 -11.30 -20.60 -9.35
CA ASP A 115 -12.59 -20.37 -8.69
C ASP A 115 -13.45 -21.66 -8.61
N ASP A 116 -14.65 -21.53 -8.04
CA ASP A 116 -15.56 -22.66 -7.84
C ASP A 116 -16.00 -23.33 -9.16
N ASP A 117 -15.86 -22.64 -10.30
CA ASP A 117 -16.14 -23.14 -11.65
C ASP A 117 -14.88 -23.71 -12.34
N GLY A 118 -13.74 -23.77 -11.63
CA GLY A 118 -12.45 -24.20 -12.18
C GLY A 118 -11.79 -23.17 -13.10
N ILE A 119 -12.25 -21.92 -13.09
CA ILE A 119 -11.69 -20.86 -13.93
C ILE A 119 -10.52 -20.22 -13.19
N THR A 120 -9.34 -20.26 -13.80
CA THR A 120 -8.17 -19.55 -13.28
C THR A 120 -8.39 -18.04 -13.30
N LYS A 121 -8.37 -17.41 -12.14
CA LYS A 121 -8.36 -15.95 -11.96
C LYS A 121 -6.95 -15.47 -11.69
N LYS A 122 -6.58 -14.33 -12.27
CA LYS A 122 -5.38 -13.57 -11.90
C LYS A 122 -5.78 -12.41 -11.01
N VAL A 123 -5.13 -12.29 -9.86
CA VAL A 123 -5.46 -11.29 -8.85
C VAL A 123 -4.19 -10.72 -8.22
N VAL A 124 -4.30 -9.51 -7.71
CA VAL A 124 -3.27 -8.87 -6.89
C VAL A 124 -3.58 -9.21 -5.43
N PHE A 125 -2.66 -9.90 -4.76
CA PHE A 125 -2.74 -10.20 -3.33
C PHE A 125 -1.96 -9.16 -2.53
N LYS A 126 -2.69 -8.40 -1.70
CA LYS A 126 -2.12 -7.39 -0.79
C LYS A 126 -2.13 -7.95 0.64
N TYR A 127 -0.95 -8.02 1.27
CA TYR A 127 -0.76 -8.58 2.61
C TYR A 127 0.19 -7.72 3.46
N SER A 128 0.34 -8.11 4.74
CA SER A 128 1.17 -7.38 5.72
C SER A 128 2.41 -8.20 6.10
N PRO A 129 3.52 -8.14 5.33
CA PRO A 129 4.74 -8.86 5.66
C PRO A 129 5.51 -8.27 6.85
N ILE A 130 5.15 -7.05 7.28
CA ILE A 130 5.74 -6.34 8.42
C ILE A 130 4.68 -5.60 9.23
N MET A 131 4.99 -5.30 10.49
CA MET A 131 4.08 -4.64 11.43
C MET A 131 3.55 -3.29 10.97
N GLN A 132 4.39 -2.52 10.29
CA GLN A 132 4.10 -1.17 9.84
C GLN A 132 2.95 -1.13 8.84
N TYR A 133 2.69 -2.23 8.12
CA TYR A 133 1.66 -2.29 7.08
C TYR A 133 0.28 -2.71 7.62
N ARG A 134 0.22 -3.33 8.81
CA ARG A 134 -0.98 -4.00 9.32
C ARG A 134 -2.22 -3.09 9.38
N GLU A 135 -2.08 -1.89 9.95
CA GLU A 135 -3.20 -0.98 10.17
C GLU A 135 -3.66 -0.38 8.85
N ARG A 136 -2.71 -0.08 7.96
CA ARG A 136 -3.02 0.46 6.63
C ARG A 136 -3.75 -0.57 5.78
N ARG A 137 -3.27 -1.82 5.76
CA ARG A 137 -3.92 -2.95 5.08
C ARG A 137 -5.31 -3.23 5.62
N TRP A 138 -5.47 -3.21 6.95
CA TRP A 138 -6.79 -3.35 7.57
C TRP A 138 -7.77 -2.28 7.08
N ARG A 139 -7.36 -1.01 7.10
CA ARG A 139 -8.21 0.08 6.62
C ARG A 139 -8.55 -0.06 5.14
N GLU A 140 -7.60 -0.46 4.30
CA GLU A 140 -7.84 -0.68 2.88
C GLU A 140 -8.89 -1.78 2.64
N ILE A 141 -8.81 -2.90 3.37
CA ILE A 141 -9.81 -3.99 3.31
C ILE A 141 -11.19 -3.46 3.63
N VAL A 142 -11.34 -2.81 4.80
CA VAL A 142 -12.62 -2.32 5.29
C VAL A 142 -13.17 -1.22 4.38
N MET A 143 -12.31 -0.36 3.84
CA MET A 143 -12.68 0.68 2.89
C MET A 143 -13.23 0.07 1.60
N LEU A 144 -12.47 -0.79 0.93
CA LEU A 144 -12.86 -1.37 -0.35
C LEU A 144 -14.09 -2.28 -0.22
N ARG A 145 -14.22 -2.99 0.91
CA ARG A 145 -15.40 -3.81 1.20
C ARG A 145 -16.66 -2.97 1.46
N GLY A 146 -16.49 -1.80 2.08
CA GLY A 146 -17.59 -0.89 2.42
C GLY A 146 -18.04 0.02 1.27
N LEU A 147 -17.21 0.21 0.25
CA LEU A 147 -17.53 1.04 -0.91
C LEU A 147 -18.64 0.42 -1.78
N PRO A 148 -19.63 1.22 -2.23
CA PRO A 148 -20.56 0.77 -3.26
C PRO A 148 -19.81 0.43 -4.56
N ALA A 149 -20.35 -0.51 -5.33
CA ALA A 149 -19.79 -0.86 -6.62
C ALA A 149 -19.76 0.36 -7.55
N HIS A 150 -18.59 0.67 -8.10
CA HIS A 150 -18.39 1.81 -8.99
C HIS A 150 -17.55 1.42 -10.21
N PRO A 151 -17.92 1.83 -11.43
CA PRO A 151 -17.22 1.43 -12.66
C PRO A 151 -15.75 1.86 -12.70
N ASN A 152 -15.37 2.91 -11.97
CA ASN A 152 -13.99 3.41 -11.91
C ASN A 152 -13.20 2.97 -10.67
N ILE A 153 -13.76 2.10 -9.82
CA ILE A 153 -13.06 1.49 -8.69
C ILE A 153 -12.81 0.02 -9.00
N VAL A 154 -11.69 -0.52 -8.55
CA VAL A 154 -11.42 -1.96 -8.64
C VAL A 154 -12.21 -2.66 -7.53
N PRO A 155 -13.07 -3.64 -7.86
CA PRO A 155 -13.90 -4.29 -6.86
C PRO A 155 -13.04 -5.14 -5.92
N PHE A 156 -13.45 -5.19 -4.66
CA PHE A 156 -12.94 -6.16 -3.70
C PHE A 156 -13.25 -7.60 -4.16
N ASP A 157 -12.26 -8.50 -4.15
CA ASP A 157 -12.47 -9.89 -4.55
C ASP A 157 -12.68 -10.80 -3.33
N ARG A 158 -11.61 -11.11 -2.59
CA ARG A 158 -11.65 -12.06 -1.46
C ARG A 158 -10.73 -11.66 -0.32
N ILE A 159 -11.10 -12.09 0.89
CA ILE A 159 -10.19 -12.14 2.04
C ILE A 159 -9.29 -13.37 1.90
N VAL A 160 -7.99 -13.19 2.14
CA VAL A 160 -7.05 -14.31 2.25
C VAL A 160 -6.86 -14.68 3.71
N VAL A 161 -7.11 -15.94 4.02
CA VAL A 161 -6.96 -16.51 5.36
C VAL A 161 -5.80 -17.49 5.42
N ASP A 162 -5.35 -17.78 6.64
CA ASP A 162 -4.32 -18.78 6.88
C ASP A 162 -4.78 -20.20 6.58
N ASP A 163 -3.81 -21.08 6.32
CA ASP A 163 -4.06 -22.48 5.98
C ASP A 163 -4.31 -23.37 7.20
N THR A 164 -3.98 -22.89 8.40
CA THR A 164 -4.00 -23.72 9.62
C THR A 164 -5.37 -23.72 10.27
N THR A 165 -5.95 -22.53 10.42
CA THR A 165 -7.22 -22.29 11.12
C THR A 165 -8.30 -21.75 10.20
N SER A 166 -7.93 -21.23 9.02
CA SER A 166 -8.81 -20.50 8.10
C SER A 166 -9.57 -19.37 8.81
N GLN A 167 -8.93 -18.74 9.81
CA GLN A 167 -9.54 -17.70 10.64
C GLN A 167 -8.74 -16.41 10.66
N HIS A 168 -7.41 -16.45 10.52
CA HIS A 168 -6.57 -15.27 10.57
C HIS A 168 -6.51 -14.58 9.21
N ILE A 169 -6.89 -13.31 9.19
CA ILE A 169 -6.91 -12.47 7.98
C ILE A 169 -5.49 -12.07 7.64
N LEU A 170 -4.91 -12.66 6.60
CA LEU A 170 -3.55 -12.38 6.13
C LEU A 170 -3.49 -11.15 5.21
N GLY A 171 -4.58 -10.91 4.49
CA GLY A 171 -4.69 -9.86 3.49
C GLY A 171 -5.95 -10.03 2.64
N PHE A 172 -5.90 -9.51 1.41
CA PHE A 172 -7.02 -9.55 0.49
C PHE A 172 -6.55 -9.51 -0.96
N THR A 173 -7.46 -9.89 -1.86
CA THR A 173 -7.24 -9.92 -3.29
C THR A 173 -8.08 -8.87 -4.02
N LEU A 174 -7.53 -8.38 -5.13
CA LEU A 174 -8.20 -7.52 -6.10
C LEU A 174 -7.99 -8.10 -7.50
N PRO A 175 -8.97 -7.97 -8.43
CA PRO A 175 -8.76 -8.39 -9.81
C PRO A 175 -7.52 -7.73 -10.42
N TYR A 176 -6.68 -8.54 -11.07
CA TYR A 176 -5.52 -8.02 -11.77
C TYR A 176 -5.96 -7.23 -13.01
N LEU A 177 -5.45 -6.02 -13.15
CA LEU A 177 -5.66 -5.19 -14.33
C LEU A 177 -4.48 -5.36 -15.28
N PRO A 178 -4.67 -5.88 -16.52
CA PRO A 178 -3.60 -6.15 -17.46
C PRO A 178 -3.16 -4.89 -18.22
N ALA A 179 -2.89 -3.81 -17.48
CA ALA A 179 -2.39 -2.56 -18.02
C ALA A 179 -1.50 -1.86 -16.98
N PRO A 180 -0.44 -1.17 -17.41
CA PRO A 180 0.38 -0.35 -16.55
C PRO A 180 -0.40 0.86 -16.02
N SER A 181 0.05 1.39 -14.89
CA SER A 181 -0.38 2.69 -14.37
C SER A 181 0.13 3.84 -15.24
N LEU A 182 -0.54 4.99 -15.18
CA LEU A 182 -0.20 6.16 -16.00
C LEU A 182 1.18 6.78 -15.68
N ASP A 183 1.82 6.44 -14.56
CA ASP A 183 3.22 6.82 -14.30
C ASP A 183 4.25 5.88 -14.96
N LYS A 184 3.81 4.72 -15.45
CA LYS A 184 4.67 3.70 -16.07
C LYS A 184 4.52 3.68 -17.58
N ASP A 185 3.34 3.97 -18.11
CA ASP A 185 3.10 4.09 -19.55
C ASP A 185 2.88 5.54 -19.98
N HIS A 186 3.93 6.11 -20.57
CA HIS A 186 3.91 7.46 -21.12
C HIS A 186 3.46 7.51 -22.59
N THR A 187 3.29 6.35 -23.23
CA THR A 187 2.99 6.23 -24.67
C THR A 187 1.49 6.24 -24.96
N GLN A 188 0.68 5.81 -24.01
CA GLN A 188 -0.77 5.85 -24.12
C GLN A 188 -1.29 7.28 -24.31
N ILE A 189 -2.25 7.44 -25.22
CA ILE A 189 -2.99 8.70 -25.41
C ILE A 189 -3.86 8.92 -24.17
N PHE A 190 -3.63 10.02 -23.44
CA PHE A 190 -4.50 10.38 -22.32
C PHE A 190 -5.68 11.21 -22.82
N ARG A 191 -6.88 10.64 -22.68
CA ARG A 191 -8.12 11.22 -23.20
C ARG A 191 -8.81 12.13 -22.21
N LEU A 192 -9.45 13.20 -22.68
CA LEU A 192 -10.23 14.11 -21.84
C LEU A 192 -11.32 13.36 -21.04
N GLU A 193 -11.94 12.36 -21.65
CA GLU A 193 -12.93 11.51 -20.99
C GLU A 193 -12.39 10.86 -19.69
N ARG A 194 -11.12 10.44 -19.68
CA ARG A 194 -10.47 9.81 -18.51
C ARG A 194 -10.29 10.82 -17.38
N PHE A 195 -9.94 12.07 -17.72
CA PHE A 195 -9.89 13.15 -16.75
C PHE A 195 -11.27 13.47 -16.17
N LEU A 196 -12.31 13.49 -17.01
CA LEU A 196 -13.69 13.70 -16.55
C LEU A 196 -14.16 12.57 -15.63
N GLN A 197 -13.79 11.32 -15.92
CA GLN A 197 -14.03 10.17 -15.03
C GLN A 197 -13.30 10.32 -13.69
N LEU A 198 -12.06 10.80 -13.69
CA LEU A 198 -11.32 11.07 -12.45
C LEU A 198 -12.04 12.11 -11.57
N ILE A 199 -12.36 13.29 -12.10
CA ILE A 199 -13.01 14.33 -11.28
C ILE A 199 -14.41 13.91 -10.80
N SER A 200 -15.15 13.16 -11.63
CA SER A 200 -16.45 12.62 -11.25
C SER A 200 -16.34 11.59 -10.12
N LEU A 201 -15.34 10.69 -10.20
CA LEU A 201 -15.06 9.72 -9.14
C LEU A 201 -14.67 10.42 -7.84
N VAL A 202 -13.83 11.47 -7.93
CA VAL A 202 -13.42 12.24 -6.76
C VAL A 202 -14.60 12.95 -6.12
N ASP A 203 -15.49 13.56 -6.91
CA ASP A 203 -16.73 14.15 -6.39
C ASP A 203 -17.63 13.11 -5.73
N TYR A 204 -17.81 11.95 -6.35
CA TYR A 204 -18.56 10.84 -5.76
C TYR A 204 -18.00 10.44 -4.39
N LEU A 205 -16.68 10.18 -4.30
CA LEU A 205 -16.03 9.85 -3.04
C LEU A 205 -16.19 10.98 -2.00
N ASN A 206 -15.86 12.22 -2.39
CA ASN A 206 -15.74 13.33 -1.46
C ASN A 206 -17.10 13.88 -0.98
N LEU A 207 -18.05 14.02 -1.91
CA LEU A 207 -19.33 14.70 -1.68
C LEU A 207 -20.42 13.72 -1.28
N GLU A 208 -20.51 12.56 -1.95
CA GLU A 208 -21.57 11.59 -1.68
C GLU A 208 -21.18 10.64 -0.55
N LEU A 209 -19.97 10.09 -0.59
CA LEU A 209 -19.53 9.10 0.40
C LEU A 209 -18.76 9.70 1.58
N ARG A 210 -18.38 10.98 1.51
CA ARG A 210 -17.54 11.66 2.51
C ARG A 210 -16.20 10.96 2.74
N ILE A 211 -15.63 10.37 1.70
CA ILE A 211 -14.34 9.69 1.70
C ILE A 211 -13.32 10.56 0.98
N ALA A 212 -12.18 10.80 1.63
CA ALA A 212 -10.99 11.35 1.01
C ALA A 212 -10.07 10.19 0.62
N ASN A 213 -9.61 10.13 -0.63
CA ASN A 213 -8.65 9.12 -1.08
C ASN A 213 -7.25 9.39 -0.53
N GLN A 214 -6.85 10.66 -0.46
CA GLN A 214 -5.56 11.16 0.05
C GLN A 214 -4.31 10.74 -0.74
N ASP A 215 -4.44 9.93 -1.80
CA ASP A 215 -3.32 9.59 -2.68
C ASP A 215 -3.68 9.57 -4.17
N ILE A 216 -4.37 10.62 -4.62
CA ILE A 216 -4.68 10.79 -6.05
C ILE A 216 -3.39 11.16 -6.79
N ALA A 217 -2.86 10.21 -7.58
CA ALA A 217 -1.63 10.36 -8.34
C ALA A 217 -1.63 9.46 -9.59
N PRO A 218 -0.82 9.75 -10.63
CA PRO A 218 -0.79 8.96 -11.87
C PRO A 218 -0.47 7.48 -11.65
N ARG A 219 0.32 7.16 -10.62
CA ARG A 219 0.66 5.78 -10.22
C ARG A 219 -0.53 4.94 -9.76
N ASN A 220 -1.60 5.60 -9.33
CA ASN A 220 -2.82 4.98 -8.84
C ASN A 220 -3.94 4.96 -9.89
N LEU A 221 -3.63 5.32 -11.14
CA LEU A 221 -4.60 5.39 -12.23
C LEU A 221 -4.21 4.44 -13.37
N ILE A 222 -5.16 3.64 -13.84
CA ILE A 222 -4.99 2.69 -14.94
C ILE A 222 -6.04 2.95 -16.01
N CYS A 223 -5.60 2.98 -17.27
CA CYS A 223 -6.47 3.14 -18.42
C CYS A 223 -6.48 1.87 -19.29
N LEU A 224 -7.61 1.16 -19.31
CA LEU A 224 -7.82 -0.09 -20.03
C LEU A 224 -8.41 0.20 -21.44
N GLU A 225 -7.58 0.55 -22.43
CA GLU A 225 -8.07 0.91 -23.79
C GLU A 225 -9.00 -0.14 -24.41
N GLN A 226 -8.71 -1.42 -24.18
CA GLN A 226 -9.45 -2.55 -24.75
C GLN A 226 -10.70 -2.93 -23.93
N ALA A 227 -10.97 -2.24 -22.81
CA ALA A 227 -12.14 -2.52 -21.99
C ALA A 227 -13.43 -1.95 -22.62
N PRO A 228 -14.61 -2.52 -22.28
CA PRO A 228 -15.89 -1.96 -22.66
C PRO A 228 -16.01 -0.49 -22.28
N ALA A 229 -16.73 0.29 -23.11
CA ALA A 229 -16.98 1.70 -22.87
C ALA A 229 -17.49 1.94 -21.42
N GLY A 230 -16.91 2.93 -20.74
CA GLY A 230 -17.26 3.26 -19.35
C GLY A 230 -16.52 2.47 -18.26
N SER A 231 -15.77 1.41 -18.60
CA SER A 231 -14.92 0.65 -17.66
C SER A 231 -13.42 0.83 -17.90
N GLN A 232 -13.07 1.78 -18.76
CA GLN A 232 -11.72 1.97 -19.29
C GLN A 232 -10.82 2.78 -18.35
N PHE A 233 -11.34 3.37 -17.28
CA PHE A 233 -10.57 4.09 -16.28
C PHE A 233 -10.78 3.44 -14.93
N LYS A 234 -9.68 3.13 -14.24
CA LYS A 234 -9.68 2.52 -12.91
C LYS A 234 -8.74 3.28 -11.98
N MET A 235 -9.24 3.67 -10.83
CA MET A 235 -8.44 4.06 -9.69
C MET A 235 -8.14 2.81 -8.85
N ILE A 236 -6.86 2.64 -8.54
CA ILE A 236 -6.37 1.62 -7.62
C ILE A 236 -5.83 2.28 -6.36
N ASP A 237 -5.55 1.47 -5.36
CA ASP A 237 -4.90 1.86 -4.11
C ASP A 237 -5.73 2.82 -3.24
N PHE A 238 -6.35 2.25 -2.20
CA PHE A 238 -7.14 2.99 -1.21
C PHE A 238 -6.49 2.92 0.18
N GLU A 239 -5.17 2.67 0.24
CA GLU A 239 -4.44 2.48 1.51
C GLU A 239 -4.47 3.72 2.42
N TYR A 240 -4.52 4.91 1.82
CA TYR A 240 -4.62 6.19 2.52
C TYR A 240 -6.05 6.73 2.62
N ALA A 241 -7.00 6.04 1.99
CA ALA A 241 -8.37 6.50 1.98
C ALA A 241 -8.96 6.49 3.40
N THR A 242 -9.70 7.52 3.73
CA THR A 242 -10.36 7.65 5.04
C THR A 242 -11.67 8.38 4.90
N VAL A 243 -12.55 8.15 5.86
CA VAL A 243 -13.73 8.99 6.00
C VAL A 243 -13.32 10.38 6.51
N MET A 244 -13.86 11.42 5.89
CA MET A 244 -13.56 12.81 6.20
C MET A 244 -14.02 13.16 7.62
N GLY A 245 -13.15 13.87 8.34
CA GLY A 245 -13.39 14.26 9.74
C GLY A 245 -12.94 13.22 10.77
N LEU A 246 -12.48 12.04 10.34
CA LEU A 246 -11.74 11.14 11.22
C LEU A 246 -10.30 11.63 11.43
N PRO A 247 -9.60 11.21 12.51
CA PRO A 247 -8.22 11.65 12.79
C PRO A 247 -7.20 11.39 11.68
N TRP A 248 -7.48 10.45 10.78
CA TRP A 248 -6.63 10.09 9.66
C TRP A 248 -6.85 10.95 8.41
N HIS A 249 -7.85 11.85 8.43
CA HIS A 249 -8.10 12.81 7.38
C HIS A 249 -7.19 14.02 7.57
N VAL A 250 -6.23 14.14 6.68
CA VAL A 250 -5.15 15.12 6.72
C VAL A 250 -5.38 16.14 5.61
N GLU A 251 -5.45 17.41 5.97
CA GLU A 251 -5.77 18.50 5.04
C GLU A 251 -4.69 18.68 3.97
N GLU A 252 -3.43 18.41 4.33
CA GLU A 252 -2.29 18.45 3.41
C GLU A 252 -2.41 17.41 2.28
N PHE A 253 -3.23 16.37 2.43
CA PHE A 253 -3.50 15.36 1.40
C PHE A 253 -4.87 15.57 0.72
N ASN A 254 -5.32 16.82 0.63
CA ASN A 254 -6.58 17.19 -0.03
C ASN A 254 -6.69 16.62 -1.47
N ASP A 255 -7.81 15.94 -1.75
CA ASP A 255 -8.05 15.30 -3.05
C ASP A 255 -8.14 16.28 -4.23
N VAL A 256 -8.67 17.50 -4.03
CA VAL A 256 -8.71 18.53 -5.08
C VAL A 256 -7.29 18.95 -5.45
N LYS A 257 -6.42 19.17 -4.45
CA LYS A 257 -4.98 19.40 -4.66
C LYS A 257 -4.33 18.21 -5.38
N GLY A 258 -4.67 16.99 -4.97
CA GLY A 258 -4.20 15.75 -5.61
C GLY A 258 -4.57 15.65 -7.09
N VAL A 259 -5.79 16.01 -7.48
CA VAL A 259 -6.23 16.04 -8.89
C VAL A 259 -5.44 17.06 -9.71
N ILE A 260 -5.22 18.26 -9.17
CA ILE A 260 -4.47 19.34 -9.86
C ILE A 260 -3.06 18.86 -10.21
N PHE A 261 -2.32 18.34 -9.22
CA PHE A 261 -0.99 17.80 -9.47
C PHE A 261 -1.01 16.59 -10.39
N THR A 262 -1.99 15.69 -10.24
CA THR A 262 -2.10 14.50 -11.10
C THR A 262 -2.28 14.85 -12.57
N LEU A 263 -3.16 15.81 -12.88
CA LEU A 263 -3.37 16.22 -14.27
C LEU A 263 -2.12 16.90 -14.84
N TYR A 264 -1.46 17.76 -14.05
CA TYR A 264 -0.19 18.37 -14.43
C TYR A 264 0.85 17.30 -14.75
N GLU A 265 1.09 16.37 -13.83
CA GLU A 265 2.04 15.27 -13.98
C GLU A 265 1.75 14.40 -15.20
N ILE A 266 0.47 14.12 -15.47
CA ILE A 266 0.08 13.33 -16.63
C ILE A 266 0.46 14.04 -17.94
N ILE A 267 0.21 15.34 -18.04
CA ILE A 267 0.42 16.12 -19.26
C ILE A 267 1.91 16.44 -19.46
N THR A 268 2.62 16.81 -18.40
CA THR A 268 3.99 17.35 -18.47
C THR A 268 5.07 16.31 -18.20
N LEU A 269 4.69 15.14 -17.67
CA LEU A 269 5.58 14.12 -17.13
C LEU A 269 6.54 14.68 -16.06
N ASP A 270 6.14 15.76 -15.39
CA ASP A 270 6.90 16.43 -14.35
C ASP A 270 6.16 16.34 -13.01
N ASN A 271 6.82 15.73 -12.02
CA ASN A 271 6.32 15.57 -10.65
C ASN A 271 7.08 16.40 -9.61
N SER A 272 7.89 17.37 -10.05
CA SER A 272 8.69 18.24 -9.18
C SER A 272 7.85 18.96 -8.13
N TYR A 273 6.67 19.46 -8.49
CA TYR A 273 5.75 20.14 -7.57
C TYR A 273 5.15 19.24 -6.49
N ARG A 274 5.08 17.92 -6.72
CA ARG A 274 4.61 16.96 -5.70
C ARG A 274 5.75 16.43 -4.82
N LYS A 275 7.00 16.48 -5.28
CA LYS A 275 8.17 15.98 -4.53
C LYS A 275 8.55 16.81 -3.31
N VAL A 276 8.02 18.03 -3.18
CA VAL A 276 8.17 18.84 -1.96
C VAL A 276 7.29 18.31 -0.84
N HIS A 277 7.62 18.67 0.40
CA HIS A 277 6.88 18.22 1.58
C HIS A 277 5.38 18.57 1.47
N PRO A 278 4.43 17.71 1.88
CA PRO A 278 2.99 17.93 1.68
C PRO A 278 2.44 19.29 2.16
N SER A 279 3.02 19.83 3.24
CA SER A 279 2.67 21.15 3.79
C SER A 279 3.19 22.33 2.97
N GLU A 280 4.20 22.11 2.13
CA GLU A 280 4.80 23.12 1.23
C GLU A 280 4.20 23.07 -0.18
N GLN A 281 3.41 22.04 -0.48
CA GLN A 281 2.75 21.89 -1.76
C GLN A 281 1.65 22.93 -1.95
N ASP A 282 1.83 23.80 -2.94
CA ASP A 282 0.85 24.81 -3.34
C ASP A 282 0.30 24.50 -4.74
N SER A 283 -0.99 24.16 -4.82
CA SER A 283 -1.66 23.92 -6.10
C SER A 283 -1.85 25.18 -6.94
N ASP A 284 -1.87 26.36 -6.32
CA ASP A 284 -2.08 27.62 -7.04
C ASP A 284 -0.89 27.94 -7.94
N VAL A 285 0.33 27.56 -7.54
CA VAL A 285 1.53 27.65 -8.39
C VAL A 285 1.29 26.93 -9.71
N VAL A 286 0.83 25.68 -9.67
CA VAL A 286 0.57 24.87 -10.87
C VAL A 286 -0.61 25.41 -11.69
N MET A 287 -1.67 25.83 -11.01
CA MET A 287 -2.87 26.38 -11.66
C MET A 287 -2.61 27.69 -12.41
N ASN A 288 -1.69 28.51 -11.89
CA ASN A 288 -1.36 29.85 -12.41
C ASN A 288 -0.21 29.86 -13.42
N LEU A 289 0.45 28.72 -13.68
CA LEU A 289 1.44 28.62 -14.76
C LEU A 289 0.81 29.05 -16.09
N GLU A 290 1.48 29.96 -16.81
CA GLU A 290 1.00 30.45 -18.11
C GLU A 290 0.83 29.31 -19.12
N HIS A 291 1.83 28.44 -19.22
CA HIS A 291 1.84 27.29 -20.11
C HIS A 291 2.22 26.00 -19.38
N TRP A 292 1.60 24.89 -19.77
CA TRP A 292 1.99 23.54 -19.32
C TRP A 292 2.66 22.82 -20.49
N PRO A 293 3.96 22.50 -20.41
CA PRO A 293 4.66 21.86 -21.52
C PRO A 293 4.09 20.46 -21.75
N CYS A 294 3.41 20.25 -22.88
CA CYS A 294 2.84 18.95 -23.21
C CYS A 294 3.95 17.96 -23.58
N ARG A 295 4.08 16.87 -22.81
CA ARG A 295 5.05 15.79 -23.04
C ARG A 295 4.40 14.42 -23.22
N ARG A 296 3.07 14.37 -23.31
CA ARG A 296 2.27 13.17 -23.52
C ARG A 296 1.30 13.39 -24.68
N GLN A 297 0.96 12.32 -25.40
CA GLN A 297 -0.07 12.38 -26.42
C GLN A 297 -1.46 12.57 -25.78
N LEU A 298 -2.22 13.54 -26.27
CA LEU A 298 -3.57 13.86 -25.80
C LEU A 298 -4.56 13.77 -26.97
N ASP A 299 -5.83 13.51 -26.69
CA ASP A 299 -6.90 13.54 -27.68
C ASP A 299 -7.42 14.96 -27.98
N THR A 300 -7.01 15.95 -27.18
CA THR A 300 -7.35 17.37 -27.32
C THR A 300 -6.23 18.25 -26.74
N GLU A 301 -6.32 19.56 -26.96
CA GLU A 301 -5.35 20.54 -26.48
C GLU A 301 -5.31 20.62 -24.94
N VAL A 302 -4.14 20.94 -24.39
CA VAL A 302 -3.91 21.11 -22.95
C VAL A 302 -4.88 22.12 -22.34
N GLU A 303 -5.18 23.19 -23.08
CA GLU A 303 -6.10 24.26 -22.68
C GLU A 303 -7.50 23.72 -22.38
N THR A 304 -7.97 22.72 -23.14
CA THR A 304 -9.28 22.08 -22.91
C THR A 304 -9.32 21.41 -21.54
N PHE A 305 -8.31 20.59 -21.21
CA PHE A 305 -8.17 19.97 -19.89
C PHE A 305 -8.15 21.03 -18.77
N ARG A 306 -7.36 22.10 -18.96
CA ARG A 306 -7.24 23.18 -17.98
C ARG A 306 -8.54 23.96 -17.77
N VAL A 307 -9.35 24.15 -18.81
CA VAL A 307 -10.68 24.77 -18.68
C VAL A 307 -11.59 23.91 -17.80
N HIS A 308 -11.63 22.60 -18.04
CA HIS A 308 -12.41 21.67 -17.23
C HIS A 308 -11.92 21.62 -15.78
N LEU A 309 -10.60 21.55 -15.55
CA LEU A 309 -10.01 21.57 -14.21
C LEU A 309 -10.37 22.87 -13.47
N LYS A 310 -10.18 24.04 -14.08
CA LYS A 310 -10.51 25.35 -13.48
C LYS A 310 -11.99 25.46 -13.12
N LYS A 311 -12.87 25.01 -14.01
CA LYS A 311 -14.33 24.99 -13.75
C LYS A 311 -14.66 24.11 -12.55
N TRP A 312 -14.10 22.90 -12.51
CA TRP A 312 -14.33 21.94 -11.43
C TRP A 312 -13.81 22.47 -10.08
N VAL A 313 -12.56 22.96 -10.03
CA VAL A 313 -11.98 23.56 -8.81
C VAL A 313 -12.83 24.73 -8.28
N ARG A 314 -13.31 25.62 -9.17
CA ARG A 314 -14.20 26.72 -8.77
C ARG A 314 -15.51 26.21 -8.17
N SER A 315 -16.14 25.20 -8.77
CA SER A 315 -17.36 24.62 -8.19
C SER A 315 -17.12 24.01 -6.80
N ARG A 316 -15.93 23.44 -6.56
CA ARG A 316 -15.56 22.88 -5.24
C ARG A 316 -15.44 23.94 -4.15
N GLN A 317 -15.01 25.16 -4.48
CA GLN A 317 -14.91 26.27 -3.53
C GLN A 317 -16.28 26.76 -3.03
N THR A 318 -17.34 26.56 -3.83
CA THR A 318 -18.70 26.99 -3.49
C THR A 318 -19.59 25.84 -2.99
N THR A 319 -19.08 24.61 -2.98
CA THR A 319 -19.88 23.43 -2.63
C THR A 319 -19.79 23.18 -1.13
N THR A 320 -20.91 23.34 -0.43
CA THR A 320 -21.02 22.95 0.98
C THR A 320 -21.28 21.45 1.07
N LEU A 321 -20.51 20.77 1.91
CA LEU A 321 -20.76 19.37 2.23
C LEU A 321 -22.09 19.23 2.97
N CYS A 322 -22.93 18.29 2.54
CA CYS A 322 -24.10 17.92 3.32
C CYS A 322 -23.63 17.41 4.71
N PRO A 323 -24.21 17.89 5.82
CA PRO A 323 -23.90 17.38 7.15
C PRO A 323 -24.55 15.99 7.30
N THR A 324 -23.81 14.97 6.90
CA THR A 324 -24.11 13.57 7.19
C THR A 324 -23.08 13.04 8.16
N THR A 325 -23.54 12.36 9.20
CA THR A 325 -22.67 11.62 10.11
C THR A 325 -21.99 10.51 9.30
N PRO A 326 -20.65 10.48 9.25
CA PRO A 326 -19.95 9.41 8.56
C PRO A 326 -20.34 8.05 9.14
N PRO A 327 -20.51 7.00 8.32
CA PRO A 327 -20.75 5.66 8.84
C PRO A 327 -19.56 5.25 9.73
N PRO A 328 -19.80 4.48 10.80
CA PRO A 328 -18.73 4.00 11.65
C PRO A 328 -17.74 3.19 10.82
N PHE A 329 -16.45 3.55 10.90
CA PHE A 329 -15.38 2.85 10.22
C PHE A 329 -14.81 1.79 11.17
N PRO A 330 -14.95 0.48 10.89
CA PRO A 330 -14.49 -0.59 11.77
C PRO A 330 -13.02 -0.46 12.15
N GLU A 331 -12.76 -0.31 13.46
CA GLU A 331 -11.40 -0.39 14.00
C GLU A 331 -10.84 -1.81 13.82
N MET A 332 -9.51 -1.90 13.71
CA MET A 332 -8.84 -3.20 13.71
C MET A 332 -9.03 -3.87 15.07
N PRO A 333 -9.45 -5.16 15.11
CA PRO A 333 -9.51 -5.90 16.35
C PRO A 333 -8.21 -5.80 17.12
N LYS A 334 -8.31 -5.71 18.45
CA LYS A 334 -7.13 -5.65 19.30
C LYS A 334 -6.59 -7.06 19.53
N PRO A 335 -5.27 -7.24 19.53
CA PRO A 335 -4.67 -8.51 19.92
C PRO A 335 -5.06 -8.88 21.34
N ARG A 336 -5.31 -10.17 21.55
CA ARG A 336 -5.52 -10.73 22.89
C ARG A 336 -4.19 -10.72 23.64
N PRO A 337 -4.17 -10.37 24.95
CA PRO A 337 -2.96 -10.45 25.74
C PRO A 337 -2.44 -11.89 25.79
N VAL A 338 -1.13 -12.05 25.67
CA VAL A 338 -0.42 -13.32 25.81
C VAL A 338 0.30 -13.30 27.15
N THR A 339 0.19 -14.39 27.91
CA THR A 339 0.93 -14.56 29.16
C THR A 339 2.28 -15.21 28.87
N TYR A 340 3.37 -14.57 29.31
CA TYR A 340 4.73 -15.10 29.22
C TYR A 340 5.40 -15.06 30.59
N GLU A 341 6.44 -15.87 30.79
CA GLU A 341 7.26 -15.78 32.01
C GLU A 341 8.34 -14.71 31.81
N ASP A 342 8.35 -13.72 32.70
CA ASP A 342 9.39 -12.70 32.74
C ASP A 342 10.74 -13.33 33.13
N TYR A 343 11.74 -13.17 32.26
CA TYR A 343 13.06 -13.80 32.45
C TYR A 343 13.79 -13.34 33.73
N ALA A 344 13.52 -12.12 34.22
CA ALA A 344 14.19 -11.57 35.40
C ALA A 344 13.54 -12.00 36.72
N THR A 345 12.23 -12.26 36.71
CA THR A 345 11.43 -12.48 37.91
C THR A 345 10.77 -13.85 37.96
N GLY A 346 10.74 -14.59 36.84
CA GLY A 346 10.06 -15.87 36.69
C GLY A 346 8.54 -15.78 36.85
N LYS A 347 7.97 -14.57 36.79
CA LYS A 347 6.54 -14.34 37.01
C LYS A 347 5.78 -14.24 35.68
N PRO A 348 4.51 -14.69 35.63
CA PRO A 348 3.67 -14.46 34.47
C PRO A 348 3.39 -12.97 34.28
N VAL A 349 3.74 -12.43 33.12
CA VAL A 349 3.43 -11.07 32.67
C VAL A 349 2.56 -11.16 31.43
N GLN A 350 1.60 -10.24 31.30
CA GLN A 350 0.76 -10.12 30.11
C GLN A 350 1.38 -9.11 29.14
N MET A 351 1.63 -9.53 27.89
CA MET A 351 1.98 -8.61 26.79
C MET A 351 0.85 -8.54 25.79
N ILE A 352 0.66 -7.36 25.24
CA ILE A 352 -0.23 -7.14 24.10
C ILE A 352 0.67 -7.03 22.87
N MET A 353 0.44 -7.85 21.84
CA MET A 353 1.06 -7.68 20.52
C MET A 353 0.81 -6.24 20.05
N PRO A 354 1.77 -5.52 19.45
CA PRO A 354 2.75 -6.03 18.49
C PRO A 354 4.22 -6.08 18.96
N GLN A 355 4.50 -6.00 20.26
CA GLN A 355 5.89 -5.78 20.73
C GLN A 355 6.75 -7.04 20.89
N MET A 356 6.29 -8.22 20.47
CA MET A 356 7.01 -9.48 20.70
C MET A 356 7.87 -9.86 19.49
N PRO A 357 9.17 -10.19 19.69
CA PRO A 357 9.99 -10.83 18.66
C PRO A 357 9.35 -12.11 18.12
N ARG A 358 9.56 -12.40 16.84
CA ARG A 358 9.01 -13.59 16.16
C ARG A 358 9.40 -14.88 16.87
N VAL A 359 10.64 -14.97 17.32
CA VAL A 359 11.18 -16.14 18.05
C VAL A 359 10.51 -16.36 19.40
N ASP A 360 10.25 -15.29 20.15
CA ASP A 360 9.52 -15.38 21.42
C ASP A 360 8.07 -15.79 21.18
N ALA A 361 7.42 -15.21 20.16
CA ALA A 361 6.06 -15.56 19.81
C ALA A 361 5.92 -17.06 19.49
N GLN A 362 6.86 -17.61 18.71
CA GLN A 362 6.94 -19.05 18.43
C GLN A 362 7.20 -19.87 19.70
N LYS A 363 8.15 -19.46 20.56
CA LYS A 363 8.47 -20.13 21.83
C LYS A 363 7.25 -20.24 22.75
N TYR A 364 6.41 -19.21 22.79
CA TYR A 364 5.19 -19.19 23.61
C TYR A 364 3.94 -19.73 22.87
N GLY A 365 4.11 -20.36 21.70
CA GLY A 365 3.02 -21.01 20.97
C GLY A 365 2.02 -20.05 20.31
N ASN A 366 2.41 -18.80 20.06
CA ASN A 366 1.57 -17.84 19.36
C ASN A 366 1.53 -18.13 17.87
N TYR A 367 0.43 -17.71 17.25
CA TYR A 367 0.27 -17.76 15.81
C TYR A 367 1.27 -16.82 15.11
N VAL A 368 2.10 -17.38 14.24
CA VAL A 368 3.13 -16.66 13.48
C VAL A 368 3.07 -17.12 12.03
N VAL A 369 2.99 -16.17 11.12
CA VAL A 369 3.08 -16.40 9.67
C VAL A 369 4.51 -16.15 9.22
N SER A 370 5.09 -17.09 8.47
CA SER A 370 6.36 -16.87 7.80
C SER A 370 6.14 -16.44 6.36
N TRP A 371 6.62 -15.25 6.02
CA TRP A 371 6.64 -14.74 4.64
C TRP A 371 8.00 -14.95 3.96
N GLN A 372 8.91 -15.70 4.59
CA GLN A 372 10.20 -16.04 3.99
C GLN A 372 9.97 -16.88 2.74
N ARG A 373 10.52 -16.42 1.62
CA ARG A 373 10.45 -17.15 0.36
C ARG A 373 11.65 -18.07 0.25
N LEU A 374 11.40 -19.29 -0.19
CA LEU A 374 12.47 -20.16 -0.67
C LEU A 374 13.02 -19.53 -1.97
N LEU A 375 14.34 -19.48 -2.11
CA LEU A 375 14.97 -19.01 -3.36
C LEU A 375 14.41 -19.84 -4.52
N ASN A 376 13.71 -19.18 -5.44
CA ASN A 376 13.47 -19.75 -6.75
C ASN A 376 14.84 -19.96 -7.39
N THR A 377 15.26 -21.21 -7.50
CA THR A 377 16.32 -21.59 -8.42
C THR A 377 15.83 -21.19 -9.80
N ARG A 378 16.25 -20.01 -10.28
CA ARG A 378 16.10 -19.66 -11.69
C ARG A 378 16.88 -20.73 -12.45
N ALA A 379 16.16 -21.71 -13.00
CA ALA A 379 16.69 -22.52 -14.07
C ALA A 379 17.06 -21.52 -15.18
N SER A 380 18.36 -21.33 -15.37
CA SER A 380 18.92 -20.58 -16.47
C SER A 380 18.44 -21.21 -17.77
N ALA A 381 17.37 -20.66 -18.35
CA ALA A 381 17.00 -20.97 -19.72
C ALA A 381 18.07 -20.35 -20.61
N THR A 382 18.76 -21.25 -21.33
CA THR A 382 19.73 -20.95 -22.39
C THR A 382 19.02 -20.58 -23.69
#